data_AF-A0A844ZJW0-F1
#
_entry.id   AF-A0A844ZJW0-F1
#
_cell.length_a   1.000
_cell.length_b   1.000
_cell.length_c   1.000
_cell.angle_alpha   90.00
_cell.angle_beta   90.00
_cell.angle_gamma   90.00
#
_symmetry.space_group_name_H-M   'P 1'
#
loop_
_entity.id
_entity.type
_entity.pdbx_description
1 polymer ?
#
loop_
_entity_poly.entity_id
_entity_poly.type
_entity_poly.pdbx_seq_one_letter_code
_entity_poly.pdbx_strand_id
1 'polypeptide(L)'
;MLATLLSAPAHADDNRPLTITVELAPDGLAADVTWKIPANVAAGFMPDLLPPGGCVAEGHLRSWSDAVGTWHQQQWVCQQPLKGQAIAIAYPSANPGLATIARLHEPGQAVQTILLQPGDTVLQIPAAQQGEARASTFAEFLKLGFEHIWLGIDHLLFVTGLIIIAGTWRRILVTVTGFTLAHSVTLGLAALDLISLPIRAVEAVIALSIVFLAVEIVKGPRDSLTWRRPVAVASTFGLLHGFGFASVLREVGLPDQGLLTALFAFNIGIEIGQVIFAGLLFALLRLVTRLRPAQGEMAGLQRMAGYTLGIVASYWLVERLIGA
;
A
#
# COMPACT_ATOMS: atom_id res chain seq x y z
N MET A 1 -10.00 -2.99 64.71
CA MET A 1 -9.44 -1.69 64.28
C MET A 1 -9.48 -1.65 62.76
N LEU A 2 -10.51 -1.00 62.21
CA LEU A 2 -10.74 -0.82 60.77
C LEU A 2 -9.98 0.45 60.34
N ALA A 3 -9.04 0.34 59.42
CA ALA A 3 -8.35 1.49 58.83
C ALA A 3 -9.15 1.99 57.62
N THR A 4 -9.82 3.12 57.76
CA THR A 4 -10.46 3.86 56.67
C THR A 4 -9.41 4.68 55.91
N LEU A 5 -9.10 4.27 54.67
CA LEU A 5 -8.34 5.05 53.71
C LEU A 5 -9.21 6.20 53.19
N LEU A 6 -8.80 7.44 53.43
CA LEU A 6 -9.33 8.63 52.77
C LEU A 6 -8.76 8.70 51.35
N SER A 7 -9.60 8.44 50.35
CA SER A 7 -9.31 8.74 48.95
C SER A 7 -9.52 10.24 48.69
N ALA A 8 -8.44 10.98 48.46
CA ALA A 8 -8.51 12.32 47.90
C ALA A 8 -8.90 12.23 46.41
N PRO A 9 -9.70 13.16 45.87
CA PRO A 9 -9.98 13.20 44.44
C PRO A 9 -8.69 13.50 43.68
N ALA A 10 -8.26 12.56 42.84
CA ALA A 10 -7.23 12.83 41.85
C ALA A 10 -7.88 13.70 40.75
N HIS A 11 -7.49 14.97 40.69
CA HIS A 11 -7.79 15.81 39.54
C HIS A 11 -6.92 15.35 38.38
N ALA A 12 -7.53 14.70 37.38
CA ALA A 12 -6.86 14.46 36.11
C ALA A 12 -6.87 15.76 35.31
N ASP A 13 -5.70 16.24 34.91
CA ASP A 13 -5.58 17.41 34.02
C ASP A 13 -6.19 17.07 32.65
N ASP A 14 -7.16 17.87 32.20
CA ASP A 14 -7.80 17.73 30.88
C ASP A 14 -6.86 18.27 29.79
N ASN A 15 -5.86 17.48 29.37
CA ASN A 15 -4.81 17.90 28.44
C ASN A 15 -5.24 17.81 26.95
N ARG A 16 -6.41 18.37 26.62
CA ARG A 16 -6.88 18.42 25.22
C ARG A 16 -5.95 19.32 24.40
N PRO A 17 -5.60 18.92 23.17
CA PRO A 17 -4.71 19.71 22.33
C PRO A 17 -5.44 20.88 21.66
N LEU A 18 -4.68 21.93 21.34
CA LEU A 18 -5.10 22.91 20.33
C LEU A 18 -5.30 22.17 19.01
N THR A 19 -6.45 22.34 18.37
CA THR A 19 -6.69 21.73 17.06
C THR A 19 -6.70 22.82 16.00
N ILE A 20 -5.91 22.68 14.95
CA ILE A 20 -5.91 23.59 13.79
C ILE A 20 -6.35 22.79 12.58
N THR A 21 -7.25 23.33 11.78
CA THR A 21 -7.72 22.75 10.52
C THR A 21 -7.52 23.77 9.43
N VAL A 22 -6.79 23.39 8.38
CA VAL A 22 -6.50 24.24 7.23
C VAL A 22 -7.12 23.57 6.02
N GLU A 23 -8.15 24.19 5.45
CA GLU A 23 -8.80 23.73 4.21
C GLU A 23 -8.26 24.55 3.04
N LEU A 24 -7.43 23.93 2.20
CA LEU A 24 -6.81 24.61 1.06
C LEU A 24 -7.75 24.65 -0.14
N ALA A 25 -7.82 25.79 -0.82
CA ALA A 25 -8.43 25.89 -2.13
C ALA A 25 -7.60 25.15 -3.20
N PRO A 26 -8.20 24.75 -4.34
CA PRO A 26 -7.49 24.00 -5.39
C PRO A 26 -6.27 24.72 -5.97
N ASP A 27 -6.26 26.05 -5.97
CA ASP A 27 -5.12 26.88 -6.42
C ASP A 27 -4.04 27.04 -5.35
N GLY A 28 -4.32 26.64 -4.10
CA GLY A 28 -3.45 26.81 -2.94
C GLY A 28 -3.26 28.26 -2.49
N LEU A 29 -3.95 29.21 -3.11
CA LEU A 29 -3.85 30.65 -2.85
C LEU A 29 -4.90 31.13 -1.84
N ALA A 30 -5.98 30.38 -1.65
CA ALA A 30 -6.93 30.64 -0.57
C ALA A 30 -6.96 29.46 0.42
N ALA A 31 -7.21 29.76 1.69
CA ALA A 31 -7.38 28.76 2.73
C ALA A 31 -8.45 29.19 3.73
N ASP A 32 -9.31 28.27 4.16
CA ASP A 32 -10.16 28.46 5.33
C ASP A 32 -9.48 27.81 6.53
N VAL A 33 -9.16 28.62 7.54
CA VAL A 33 -8.39 28.21 8.71
C VAL A 33 -9.28 28.27 9.93
N THR A 34 -9.49 27.10 10.54
CA THR A 34 -10.27 26.94 11.76
C THR A 34 -9.37 26.43 12.88
N TRP A 35 -9.38 27.06 14.05
CA TRP A 35 -8.70 26.53 15.23
C TRP A 35 -9.60 26.48 16.45
N LYS A 36 -9.44 25.41 17.23
CA LYS A 36 -10.18 25.14 18.46
C LYS A 36 -9.25 25.13 19.65
N ILE A 37 -9.46 26.10 20.52
CA ILE A 37 -8.80 26.27 21.80
C ILE A 37 -9.62 25.51 22.87
N PRO A 38 -9.02 24.57 23.60
CA PRO A 38 -9.69 23.87 24.70
C PRO A 38 -10.25 24.80 25.79
N ALA A 39 -11.37 24.41 26.39
CA ALA A 39 -12.07 25.23 27.39
C ALA A 39 -11.27 25.51 28.68
N ASN A 40 -10.22 24.74 28.96
CA ASN A 40 -9.35 24.87 30.12
C ASN A 40 -8.18 25.84 29.93
N VAL A 41 -8.02 26.45 28.75
CA VAL A 41 -6.98 27.44 28.49
C VAL A 41 -7.41 28.81 29.03
N ALA A 42 -6.62 29.37 29.94
CA ALA A 42 -6.89 30.70 30.50
C ALA A 42 -6.71 31.81 29.46
N ALA A 43 -7.47 32.91 29.58
CA ALA A 43 -7.53 33.99 28.59
C ALA A 43 -6.16 34.58 28.19
N GLY A 44 -5.20 34.67 29.13
CA GLY A 44 -3.85 35.19 28.86
C GLY A 44 -2.94 34.25 28.04
N PHE A 45 -3.42 33.04 27.73
CA PHE A 45 -2.72 31.99 26.99
C PHE A 45 -3.51 31.51 25.77
N MET A 46 -4.61 32.19 25.40
CA MET A 46 -5.38 31.84 24.21
C MET A 46 -4.57 32.19 22.95
N PRO A 47 -4.25 31.21 22.09
CA PRO A 47 -3.45 31.47 20.90
C PRO A 47 -4.29 32.06 19.76
N ASP A 48 -3.69 32.98 19.02
CA ASP A 48 -4.14 33.39 17.70
C ASP A 48 -3.21 32.82 16.61
N LEU A 49 -3.74 32.64 15.40
CA LEU A 49 -2.94 32.23 14.26
C LEU A 49 -2.59 33.45 13.41
N LEU A 50 -1.29 33.61 13.13
CA LEU A 50 -0.79 34.65 12.26
C LEU A 50 -0.55 34.06 10.85
N PRO A 51 -1.15 34.65 9.81
CA PRO A 51 -0.91 34.22 8.44
C PRO A 51 0.57 34.48 8.05
N PRO A 52 1.17 33.63 7.21
CA PRO A 52 2.54 33.82 6.76
C PRO A 52 2.69 35.07 5.87
N GLY A 53 3.93 35.51 5.67
CA GLY A 53 4.24 36.69 4.85
C GLY A 53 3.73 36.54 3.42
N GLY A 54 2.85 37.46 2.99
CA GLY A 54 2.20 37.41 1.68
C GLY A 54 0.78 36.82 1.71
N CYS A 55 0.30 36.36 2.86
CA CYS A 55 -1.10 36.03 3.11
C CYS A 55 -1.80 37.16 3.88
N VAL A 56 -3.00 37.51 3.44
CA VAL A 56 -3.87 38.49 4.08
C VAL A 56 -5.10 37.74 4.58
N ALA A 57 -5.45 38.00 5.84
CA ALA A 57 -6.70 37.51 6.38
C ALA A 57 -7.87 38.35 5.85
N GLU A 58 -8.78 37.71 5.12
CA GLU A 58 -9.99 38.33 4.59
C GLU A 58 -11.19 38.08 5.51
N GLY A 59 -12.05 39.10 5.62
CA GLY A 59 -13.25 39.03 6.44
C GLY A 59 -13.01 39.19 7.94
N HIS A 60 -14.09 39.04 8.71
CA HIS A 60 -14.04 39.10 10.17
C HIS A 60 -13.71 37.72 10.74
N LEU A 61 -12.85 37.70 11.76
CA LEU A 61 -12.63 36.53 12.59
C LEU A 61 -13.97 36.08 13.19
N ARG A 62 -14.42 34.88 12.82
CA ARG A 62 -15.62 34.28 13.42
C ARG A 62 -15.20 33.52 14.65
N SER A 63 -15.81 33.84 15.79
CA SER A 63 -15.51 33.20 17.06
C SER A 63 -16.78 32.70 17.71
N TRP A 64 -16.77 31.46 18.20
CA TRP A 64 -17.87 30.88 18.96
C TRP A 64 -17.33 29.94 20.02
N SER A 65 -18.13 29.66 21.06
CA SER A 65 -17.73 28.74 22.13
C SER A 65 -18.80 27.70 22.35
N ASP A 66 -18.37 26.49 22.70
CA ASP A 66 -19.24 25.37 23.05
C ASP A 66 -18.70 24.62 24.28
N ALA A 67 -19.27 23.45 24.58
CA ALA A 67 -18.84 22.63 25.72
C ALA A 67 -17.43 22.04 25.58
N VAL A 68 -16.83 22.06 24.38
CA VAL A 68 -15.52 21.44 24.10
C VAL A 68 -14.41 22.47 23.87
N GLY A 69 -14.74 23.75 23.68
CA GLY A 69 -13.74 24.82 23.61
C GLY A 69 -14.25 26.11 22.96
N THR A 70 -13.30 27.02 22.72
CA THR A 70 -13.49 28.23 21.91
C THR A 70 -12.94 27.98 20.52
N TRP A 71 -13.74 28.31 19.53
CA TRP A 71 -13.44 28.13 18.13
C TRP A 71 -13.24 29.48 17.46
N HIS A 72 -12.34 29.49 16.49
CA HIS A 72 -12.04 30.61 15.63
C HIS A 72 -11.97 30.13 14.19
N GLN A 73 -12.50 30.91 13.26
CA GLN A 73 -12.46 30.63 11.83
C GLN A 73 -12.16 31.92 11.06
N GLN A 74 -11.24 31.82 10.11
CA GLN A 74 -10.86 32.93 9.26
C GLN A 74 -10.40 32.46 7.88
N GLN A 75 -10.80 33.19 6.85
CA GLN A 75 -10.36 32.95 5.48
C GLN A 75 -9.10 33.75 5.17
N TRP A 76 -8.11 33.11 4.57
CA TRP A 76 -6.86 33.74 4.17
C TRP A 76 -6.69 33.67 2.66
N VAL A 77 -6.21 34.77 2.08
CA VAL A 77 -5.86 34.88 0.66
C VAL A 77 -4.39 35.26 0.56
N CYS A 78 -3.64 34.47 -0.21
CA CYS A 78 -2.20 34.49 -0.31
C CYS A 78 -1.73 34.84 -1.71
N GLN A 79 -0.64 35.58 -1.79
CA GLN A 79 0.05 35.88 -3.06
C GLN A 79 0.86 34.69 -3.58
N GLN A 80 1.21 33.76 -2.70
CA GLN A 80 1.92 32.52 -3.01
C GLN A 80 1.20 31.34 -2.36
N PRO A 81 1.32 30.11 -2.90
CA PRO A 81 0.71 28.94 -2.30
C PRO A 81 1.12 28.77 -0.84
N LEU A 82 0.17 28.50 0.05
CA LEU A 82 0.42 28.35 1.49
C LEU A 82 1.38 27.17 1.81
N LYS A 83 1.51 26.24 0.87
CA LYS A 83 2.41 25.08 0.98
C LYS A 83 3.88 25.50 1.03
N GLY A 84 4.64 24.92 1.95
CA GLY A 84 6.03 25.28 2.21
C GLY A 84 6.20 26.54 3.06
N GLN A 85 5.10 27.17 3.49
CA GLN A 85 5.13 28.32 4.39
C GLN A 85 4.88 27.91 5.84
N ALA A 86 5.19 28.83 6.76
CA ALA A 86 5.09 28.61 8.20
C ALA A 86 3.96 29.46 8.80
N ILE A 87 2.98 28.83 9.43
CA ILE A 87 1.93 29.52 10.19
C ILE A 87 2.43 29.70 11.63
N ALA A 88 2.45 30.94 12.11
CA ALA A 88 2.85 31.22 13.49
C ALA A 88 1.65 31.14 14.43
N ILE A 89 1.84 30.48 15.57
CA ILE A 89 0.89 30.37 16.66
C ILE A 89 1.32 31.38 17.73
N ALA A 90 0.61 32.50 17.80
CA ALA A 90 0.93 33.60 18.68
C ALA A 90 0.20 33.46 20.01
N TYR A 91 0.96 33.24 21.08
CA TYR A 91 0.46 33.25 22.45
C TYR A 91 0.71 34.64 23.08
N PRO A 92 -0.28 35.28 23.73
CA PRO A 92 -0.08 36.59 24.35
C PRO A 92 1.01 36.60 25.44
N SER A 93 1.14 35.50 26.18
CA SER A 93 2.15 35.33 27.24
C SER A 93 3.22 34.30 26.87
N ALA A 94 2.84 33.02 26.76
CA ALA A 94 3.69 31.90 26.36
C ALA A 94 2.81 30.69 25.99
N ASN A 95 3.37 29.64 25.37
CA ASN A 95 2.65 28.37 25.24
C ASN A 95 2.55 27.70 26.62
N PRO A 96 1.34 27.40 27.16
CA PRO A 96 1.16 26.85 28.50
C PRO A 96 1.47 25.33 28.60
N GLY A 97 2.22 24.76 27.65
CA GLY A 97 2.43 23.32 27.52
C GLY A 97 1.37 22.62 26.66
N LEU A 98 0.70 23.37 25.79
CA LEU A 98 -0.37 22.89 24.92
C LEU A 98 0.22 22.21 23.68
N ALA A 99 -0.03 20.90 23.55
CA ALA A 99 0.22 20.19 22.30
C ALA A 99 -0.75 20.67 21.22
N THR A 100 -0.31 20.68 19.97
CA THR A 100 -1.15 21.11 18.84
C THR A 100 -1.27 20.01 17.80
N ILE A 101 -2.50 19.75 17.34
CA ILE A 101 -2.80 18.86 16.22
C ILE A 101 -3.29 19.72 15.06
N ALA A 102 -2.52 19.78 13.98
CA ALA A 102 -2.91 20.45 12.76
C ALA A 102 -3.36 19.43 11.71
N ARG A 103 -4.49 19.69 11.04
CA ARG A 103 -5.04 18.88 9.96
C ARG A 103 -5.08 19.70 8.68
N LEU A 104 -4.38 19.24 7.66
CA LEU A 104 -4.36 19.86 6.34
C LEU A 104 -5.28 19.08 5.40
N HIS A 105 -6.32 19.74 4.93
CA HIS A 105 -7.25 19.22 3.94
C HIS A 105 -6.90 19.81 2.58
N GLU A 106 -6.52 18.94 1.65
CA GLU A 106 -6.27 19.31 0.27
C GLU A 106 -7.32 18.67 -0.64
N PRO A 107 -7.82 19.40 -1.65
CA PRO A 107 -8.74 18.84 -2.63
C PRO A 107 -8.10 17.63 -3.34
N GLY A 108 -8.69 16.45 -3.16
CA GLY A 108 -8.26 15.21 -3.81
C GLY A 108 -7.04 14.52 -3.20
N GLN A 109 -6.63 14.87 -1.98
CA GLN A 109 -5.62 14.11 -1.22
C GLN A 109 -6.15 13.64 0.14
N ALA A 110 -5.49 12.63 0.71
CA ALA A 110 -5.76 12.22 2.08
C ALA A 110 -5.39 13.34 3.07
N VAL A 111 -6.16 13.44 4.16
CA VAL A 111 -5.94 14.45 5.21
C VAL A 111 -4.58 14.22 5.86
N GLN A 112 -3.71 15.22 5.83
CA GLN A 112 -2.41 15.15 6.48
C GLN A 112 -2.53 15.67 7.92
N THR A 113 -2.02 14.91 8.88
CA THR A 113 -2.02 15.29 10.30
C THR A 113 -0.60 15.61 10.74
N ILE A 114 -0.40 16.82 11.30
CA ILE A 114 0.87 17.31 11.81
C ILE A 114 0.72 17.49 13.32
N LEU A 115 1.63 16.89 14.09
CA LEU A 115 1.66 16.98 15.55
C LEU A 115 2.79 17.91 15.97
N LEU A 116 2.46 18.96 16.71
CA LEU A 116 3.40 19.89 17.33
C LEU A 116 3.51 19.58 18.82
N GLN A 117 4.74 19.60 19.32
CA GLN A 117 5.02 19.35 20.72
C GLN A 117 4.66 20.57 21.58
N PRO A 118 4.38 20.38 22.87
CA PRO A 118 4.26 21.48 23.83
C PRO A 118 5.46 22.43 23.74
N GLY A 119 5.20 23.72 23.47
CA GLY A 119 6.24 24.75 23.30
C GLY A 119 6.52 25.13 21.85
N ASP A 120 6.11 24.31 20.86
CA ASP A 120 6.18 24.71 19.46
C ASP A 120 5.19 25.85 19.18
N THR A 121 5.66 26.89 18.50
CA THR A 121 4.85 28.07 18.12
C THR A 121 4.78 28.26 16.61
N VAL A 122 5.28 27.31 15.83
CA VAL A 122 5.36 27.42 14.37
C VAL A 122 4.90 26.11 13.73
N LEU A 123 3.82 26.19 12.96
CA LEU A 123 3.30 25.10 12.14
C LEU A 123 3.89 25.22 10.73
N GLN A 124 4.76 24.27 10.35
CA GLN A 124 5.30 24.19 9.00
C GLN A 124 4.31 23.46 8.08
N ILE A 125 3.83 24.13 7.02
CA ILE A 125 3.00 23.48 6.01
C ILE A 125 3.94 22.78 5.01
N PRO A 126 3.84 21.45 4.84
CA PRO A 126 4.69 20.73 3.90
C PRO A 126 4.59 21.32 2.48
N ALA A 127 5.74 21.56 1.84
CA ALA A 127 5.74 21.94 0.42
C ALA A 127 5.16 20.79 -0.41
N ALA A 128 4.41 21.11 -1.49
CA ALA A 128 3.92 20.10 -2.42
C ALA A 128 5.10 19.41 -3.11
N GLN A 129 5.58 18.32 -2.52
CA GLN A 129 6.61 17.47 -3.11
C GLN A 129 6.01 16.60 -4.20
N GLN A 130 5.52 17.20 -5.29
CA GLN A 130 4.91 16.43 -6.39
C GLN A 130 5.91 15.48 -7.09
N GLY A 131 7.22 15.79 -7.03
CA GLY A 131 8.30 14.95 -7.56
C GLY A 131 8.74 13.83 -6.60
N GLU A 132 8.96 14.15 -5.33
CA GLU A 132 9.35 13.14 -4.33
C GLU A 132 8.18 12.23 -3.94
N ALA A 133 6.93 12.70 -3.96
CA ALA A 133 5.75 11.87 -3.75
C ALA A 133 5.57 10.83 -4.87
N ARG A 134 5.74 11.21 -6.16
CA ARG A 134 5.64 10.25 -7.27
C ARG A 134 6.77 9.23 -7.27
N ALA A 135 8.00 9.67 -6.99
CA ALA A 135 9.16 8.78 -6.91
C ALA A 135 9.08 7.83 -5.69
N SER A 136 8.61 8.33 -4.54
CA SER A 136 8.38 7.50 -3.35
C SER A 136 7.24 6.50 -3.58
N THR A 137 6.11 6.91 -4.17
CA THR A 137 5.02 5.99 -4.55
C THR A 137 5.49 4.93 -5.55
N PHE A 138 6.26 5.30 -6.58
CA PHE A 138 6.80 4.33 -7.53
C PHE A 138 7.72 3.30 -6.84
N ALA A 139 8.67 3.77 -6.02
CA ALA A 139 9.61 2.89 -5.33
C ALA A 139 8.90 1.97 -4.32
N GLU A 140 7.90 2.48 -3.61
CA GLU A 140 7.12 1.74 -2.63
C GLU A 140 6.29 0.63 -3.30
N PHE A 141 5.59 0.93 -4.39
CA PHE A 141 4.83 -0.07 -5.13
C PHE A 141 5.71 -1.08 -5.88
N LEU A 142 6.87 -0.65 -6.39
CA LEU A 142 7.86 -1.56 -6.96
C LEU A 142 8.36 -2.54 -5.91
N LYS A 143 8.68 -2.06 -4.70
CA LYS A 143 9.08 -2.91 -3.57
C LYS A 143 7.94 -3.85 -3.17
N LEU A 144 6.72 -3.35 -3.08
CA LEU A 144 5.53 -4.14 -2.74
C LEU A 144 5.30 -5.28 -3.75
N GLY A 145 5.44 -5.01 -5.05
CA GLY A 145 5.32 -6.04 -6.10
C GLY A 145 6.41 -7.10 -6.02
N PHE A 146 7.64 -6.69 -5.71
CA PHE A 146 8.73 -7.62 -5.47
C PHE A 146 8.46 -8.50 -4.24
N GLU A 147 8.09 -7.90 -3.11
CA GLU A 147 7.79 -8.62 -1.86
C GLU A 147 6.58 -9.55 -2.02
N HIS A 148 5.56 -9.13 -2.78
CA HIS A 148 4.39 -9.95 -3.06
C HIS A 148 4.75 -11.31 -3.66
N ILE A 149 5.66 -11.35 -4.64
CA ILE A 149 6.11 -12.61 -5.26
C ILE A 149 6.95 -13.44 -4.31
N TRP A 150 7.80 -12.82 -3.50
CA TRP A 150 8.70 -13.55 -2.59
C TRP A 150 7.99 -14.08 -1.33
N LEU A 151 6.95 -13.39 -0.87
CA LEU A 151 6.12 -13.81 0.25
C LEU A 151 4.99 -14.76 -0.20
N GLY A 152 4.54 -14.65 -1.44
CA GLY A 152 3.55 -15.52 -2.06
C GLY A 152 4.11 -16.89 -2.43
N ILE A 153 4.11 -17.83 -1.48
CA ILE A 153 4.64 -19.19 -1.71
C ILE A 153 3.92 -19.88 -2.88
N ASP A 154 2.62 -19.67 -3.02
CA ASP A 154 1.82 -20.16 -4.15
C ASP A 154 2.32 -19.64 -5.51
N HIS A 155 2.72 -18.38 -5.59
CA HIS A 155 3.31 -17.79 -6.80
C HIS A 155 4.65 -18.44 -7.13
N LEU A 156 5.52 -18.65 -6.13
CA LEU A 156 6.80 -19.32 -6.34
C LEU A 156 6.64 -20.78 -6.78
N LEU A 157 5.67 -21.52 -6.22
CA LEU A 157 5.36 -22.87 -6.67
C LEU A 157 4.81 -22.88 -8.11
N PHE A 158 3.94 -21.94 -8.45
CA PHE A 158 3.43 -21.80 -9.82
C PHE A 158 4.55 -21.51 -10.83
N VAL A 159 5.42 -20.53 -10.53
CA VAL A 159 6.58 -20.18 -11.38
C VAL A 159 7.56 -21.35 -11.49
N THR A 160 7.77 -22.10 -10.41
CA THR A 160 8.57 -23.35 -10.42
C THR A 160 8.01 -24.35 -11.44
N GLY A 161 6.69 -24.53 -11.45
CA GLY A 161 6.03 -25.40 -12.43
C GLY A 161 6.24 -24.92 -13.87
N LEU A 162 6.08 -23.61 -14.13
CA LEU A 162 6.33 -23.03 -15.45
C LEU A 162 7.78 -23.20 -15.91
N ILE A 163 8.75 -23.06 -15.00
CA ILE A 163 10.18 -23.24 -15.31
C ILE A 163 10.48 -24.66 -15.77
N ILE A 164 9.92 -25.66 -15.06
CA ILE A 164 10.08 -27.08 -15.41
C ILE A 164 9.48 -27.36 -16.80
N ILE A 165 8.31 -26.81 -17.11
CA ILE A 165 7.63 -27.03 -18.39
C ILE A 165 8.30 -26.29 -19.55
N ALA A 166 8.71 -25.04 -19.34
CA ALA A 166 9.30 -24.21 -20.39
C ALA A 166 10.71 -24.72 -20.79
N GLY A 167 11.50 -25.22 -19.84
CA GLY A 167 12.74 -25.97 -20.05
C GLY A 167 13.95 -25.18 -20.58
N THR A 168 13.75 -24.09 -21.32
CA THR A 168 14.84 -23.23 -21.81
C THR A 168 14.69 -21.81 -21.31
N TRP A 169 15.81 -21.12 -21.04
CA TRP A 169 15.82 -19.76 -20.50
C TRP A 169 14.95 -18.78 -21.31
N ARG A 170 15.07 -18.80 -22.65
CA ARG A 170 14.25 -17.96 -23.53
C ARG A 170 12.76 -18.27 -23.38
N ARG A 171 12.37 -19.55 -23.30
CA ARG A 171 10.95 -19.93 -23.12
C ARG A 171 10.45 -19.53 -21.74
N ILE A 172 11.27 -19.68 -20.70
CA ILE A 172 10.94 -19.28 -19.33
C ILE A 172 10.61 -17.79 -19.30
N LEU A 173 11.51 -16.94 -19.79
CA LEU A 173 11.30 -15.49 -19.81
C LEU A 173 10.01 -15.11 -20.52
N VAL A 174 9.80 -15.57 -21.76
CA VAL A 174 8.57 -15.23 -22.51
C VAL A 174 7.31 -15.77 -21.80
N THR A 175 7.40 -16.91 -21.11
CA THR A 175 6.27 -17.50 -20.39
C THR A 175 5.92 -16.71 -19.13
N VAL A 176 6.92 -16.30 -18.34
CA VAL A 176 6.75 -15.48 -17.13
C VAL A 176 6.25 -14.09 -17.51
N THR A 177 6.88 -13.41 -18.48
CA THR A 177 6.42 -12.11 -18.96
C THR A 177 4.99 -12.18 -19.50
N GLY A 178 4.65 -13.26 -20.23
CA GLY A 178 3.28 -13.49 -20.72
C GLY A 178 2.25 -13.67 -19.59
N PHE A 179 2.65 -14.26 -18.46
CA PHE A 179 1.83 -14.33 -17.26
C PHE A 179 1.65 -12.93 -16.65
N THR A 180 2.73 -12.16 -16.46
CA THR A 180 2.69 -10.84 -15.83
C THR A 180 1.86 -9.84 -16.63
N LEU A 181 1.97 -9.86 -17.96
CA LEU A 181 1.15 -9.00 -18.83
C LEU A 181 -0.34 -9.32 -18.70
N ALA A 182 -0.70 -10.60 -18.69
CA ALA A 182 -2.08 -11.03 -18.49
C ALA A 182 -2.61 -10.71 -17.08
N HIS A 183 -1.77 -10.92 -16.06
CA HIS A 183 -2.05 -10.54 -14.69
C HIS A 183 -2.30 -9.03 -14.56
N SER A 184 -1.46 -8.20 -15.20
CA SER A 184 -1.60 -6.75 -15.20
C SER A 184 -2.97 -6.29 -15.70
N VAL A 185 -3.51 -6.94 -16.74
CA VAL A 185 -4.82 -6.61 -17.30
C VAL A 185 -5.92 -6.82 -16.26
N THR A 186 -5.95 -7.97 -15.61
CA THR A 186 -7.03 -8.29 -14.66
C THR A 186 -6.87 -7.60 -13.31
N LEU A 187 -5.63 -7.36 -12.87
CA LEU A 187 -5.36 -6.48 -11.75
C LEU A 187 -5.87 -5.05 -12.03
N GLY A 188 -5.65 -4.53 -13.23
CA GLY A 188 -6.17 -3.22 -13.65
C GLY A 188 -7.69 -3.17 -13.65
N LEU A 189 -8.35 -4.20 -14.20
CA LEU A 189 -9.82 -4.31 -14.17
C LEU A 189 -10.38 -4.35 -12.75
N ALA A 190 -9.70 -5.04 -11.84
CA ALA A 190 -10.12 -5.16 -10.46
C ALA A 190 -9.84 -3.89 -9.65
N ALA A 191 -8.73 -3.20 -9.93
CA ALA A 191 -8.36 -1.93 -9.31
C ALA A 191 -9.28 -0.77 -9.73
N LEU A 192 -9.79 -0.80 -10.97
CA LEU A 192 -10.80 0.14 -11.47
C LEU A 192 -12.24 -0.24 -11.05
N ASP A 193 -12.39 -1.25 -10.20
CA ASP A 193 -13.67 -1.81 -9.74
C ASP A 193 -14.64 -2.20 -10.88
N LEU A 194 -14.11 -2.51 -12.07
CA LEU A 194 -14.90 -2.95 -13.22
C LEU A 194 -15.36 -4.39 -13.07
N ILE A 195 -14.56 -5.22 -12.40
CA ILE A 195 -14.85 -6.62 -12.12
C ILE A 195 -14.39 -6.95 -10.69
N SER A 196 -15.33 -7.44 -9.87
CA SER A 196 -15.05 -7.91 -8.52
C SER A 196 -15.36 -9.40 -8.41
N LEU A 197 -14.37 -10.17 -7.97
CA LEU A 197 -14.50 -11.61 -7.71
C LEU A 197 -14.29 -11.89 -6.22
N PRO A 198 -14.96 -12.91 -5.65
CA PRO A 198 -14.71 -13.33 -4.27
C PRO A 198 -13.26 -13.79 -4.12
N ILE A 199 -12.52 -13.22 -3.16
CA ILE A 199 -11.09 -13.51 -2.94
C ILE A 199 -10.81 -15.01 -2.80
N ARG A 200 -11.66 -15.72 -2.05
CA ARG A 200 -11.57 -17.18 -1.85
C ARG A 200 -11.65 -17.97 -3.15
N ALA A 201 -12.50 -17.53 -4.09
CA ALA A 201 -12.64 -18.19 -5.38
C ALA A 201 -11.36 -18.01 -6.22
N VAL A 202 -10.77 -16.81 -6.17
CA VAL A 202 -9.50 -16.53 -6.86
C VAL A 202 -8.36 -17.37 -6.27
N GLU A 203 -8.23 -17.39 -4.95
CA GLU A 203 -7.22 -18.21 -4.26
C GLU A 203 -7.36 -19.71 -4.55
N ALA A 204 -8.60 -20.23 -4.61
CA ALA A 204 -8.85 -21.62 -4.99
C ALA A 204 -8.42 -21.89 -6.44
N VAL A 205 -8.69 -20.96 -7.36
CA VAL A 205 -8.25 -21.07 -8.77
C VAL A 205 -6.73 -20.98 -8.88
N ILE A 206 -6.06 -20.16 -8.07
CA ILE A 206 -4.59 -20.12 -7.98
C ILE A 206 -4.07 -21.49 -7.53
N ALA A 207 -4.62 -22.07 -6.46
CA ALA A 207 -4.24 -23.41 -6.00
C ALA A 207 -4.44 -24.47 -7.10
N LEU A 208 -5.59 -24.45 -7.77
CA LEU A 208 -5.93 -25.36 -8.86
C LEU A 208 -4.96 -25.24 -10.03
N SER A 209 -4.48 -24.03 -10.35
CA SER A 209 -3.50 -23.82 -11.42
C SER A 209 -2.17 -24.50 -11.14
N ILE A 210 -1.75 -24.55 -9.86
CA ILE A 210 -0.53 -25.25 -9.43
C ILE A 210 -0.75 -26.77 -9.52
N VAL A 211 -1.92 -27.27 -9.07
CA VAL A 211 -2.28 -28.69 -9.24
C VAL A 211 -2.27 -29.09 -10.71
N PHE A 212 -2.80 -28.25 -11.60
CA PHE A 212 -2.77 -28.47 -13.04
C PHE A 212 -1.33 -28.61 -13.57
N LEU A 213 -0.43 -27.68 -13.21
CA LEU A 213 0.98 -27.75 -13.63
C LEU A 213 1.67 -29.00 -13.06
N ALA A 214 1.41 -29.34 -11.80
CA ALA A 214 1.93 -30.55 -11.17
C ALA A 214 1.56 -31.83 -11.95
N VAL A 215 0.30 -31.94 -12.37
CA VAL A 215 -0.18 -33.07 -13.19
C VAL A 215 0.53 -33.12 -14.54
N GLU A 216 0.69 -31.98 -15.22
CA GLU A 216 1.39 -31.91 -16.51
C GLU A 216 2.88 -32.28 -16.40
N ILE A 217 3.51 -31.93 -15.27
CA ILE A 217 4.89 -32.31 -14.96
C ILE A 217 5.01 -33.82 -14.71
N VAL A 218 4.12 -34.41 -13.90
CA VAL A 218 4.15 -35.85 -13.58
C VAL A 218 3.88 -36.71 -14.82
N LYS A 219 2.96 -36.28 -15.69
CA LYS A 219 2.67 -36.96 -16.98
C LYS A 219 3.85 -36.91 -17.95
N GLY A 220 4.77 -35.98 -17.75
CA GLY A 220 5.94 -35.76 -18.60
C GLY A 220 5.62 -35.04 -19.92
N PRO A 221 6.65 -34.68 -20.71
CA PRO A 221 6.49 -33.99 -21.98
C PRO A 221 5.73 -34.88 -22.98
N ARG A 222 4.46 -34.54 -23.21
CA ARG A 222 3.57 -35.15 -24.21
C ARG A 222 3.17 -34.10 -25.24
N ASP A 223 2.46 -34.52 -26.27
CA ASP A 223 1.75 -33.62 -27.19
C ASP A 223 0.55 -32.94 -26.48
N SER A 224 0.82 -32.15 -25.44
CA SER A 224 -0.17 -31.32 -24.75
C SER A 224 0.05 -29.84 -25.06
N LEU A 225 -1.03 -29.06 -24.95
CA LEU A 225 -1.00 -27.61 -25.16
C LEU A 225 0.00 -26.93 -24.22
N THR A 226 0.13 -27.43 -22.98
CA THR A 226 1.01 -26.88 -21.94
C THR A 226 2.47 -26.96 -22.33
N TRP A 227 2.91 -28.09 -22.88
CA TRP A 227 4.30 -28.28 -23.31
C TRP A 227 4.59 -27.60 -24.66
N ARG A 228 3.60 -27.49 -25.56
CA ARG A 228 3.76 -26.85 -26.87
C ARG A 228 3.69 -25.32 -26.80
N ARG A 229 2.76 -24.80 -26.01
CA ARG A 229 2.44 -23.36 -25.91
C ARG A 229 2.35 -22.94 -24.44
N PRO A 230 3.44 -23.04 -23.67
CA PRO A 230 3.45 -22.69 -22.25
C PRO A 230 3.04 -21.23 -22.01
N VAL A 231 3.38 -20.32 -22.92
CA VAL A 231 2.98 -18.91 -22.87
C VAL A 231 1.46 -18.75 -22.85
N ALA A 232 0.73 -19.48 -23.69
CA ALA A 232 -0.73 -19.38 -23.74
C ALA A 232 -1.35 -19.85 -22.42
N VAL A 233 -0.87 -20.96 -21.87
CA VAL A 233 -1.34 -21.49 -20.58
C VAL A 233 -1.01 -20.55 -19.43
N ALA A 234 0.22 -20.03 -19.40
CA ALA A 234 0.67 -19.08 -18.39
C ALA A 234 -0.15 -17.78 -18.45
N SER A 235 -0.40 -17.22 -19.63
CA SER A 235 -1.26 -16.04 -19.79
C SER A 235 -2.70 -16.31 -19.34
N THR A 236 -3.28 -17.48 -19.63
CA THR A 236 -4.63 -17.83 -19.13
C THR A 236 -4.68 -17.84 -17.60
N PHE A 237 -3.68 -18.43 -16.93
CA PHE A 237 -3.61 -18.37 -15.47
C PHE A 237 -3.30 -16.98 -14.95
N GLY A 238 -2.47 -16.20 -15.64
CA GLY A 238 -2.20 -14.80 -15.31
C GLY A 238 -3.48 -13.96 -15.26
N LEU A 239 -4.37 -14.11 -16.24
CA LEU A 239 -5.69 -13.47 -16.22
C LEU A 239 -6.52 -13.85 -14.98
N LEU A 240 -6.42 -15.08 -14.48
CA LEU A 240 -7.19 -15.51 -13.31
C LEU A 240 -6.54 -15.00 -12.01
N HIS A 241 -5.21 -14.95 -11.96
CA HIS A 241 -4.45 -14.57 -10.77
C HIS A 241 -4.54 -13.07 -10.43
N GLY A 242 -4.66 -12.19 -11.44
CA GLY A 242 -4.67 -10.73 -11.22
C GLY A 242 -5.79 -10.21 -10.32
N PHE A 243 -6.87 -10.97 -10.15
CA PHE A 243 -7.96 -10.62 -9.23
C PHE A 243 -7.60 -10.80 -7.75
N GLY A 244 -6.53 -11.53 -7.42
CA GLY A 244 -6.20 -11.89 -6.03
C GLY A 244 -5.64 -10.74 -5.20
N PHE A 245 -5.06 -9.73 -5.85
CA PHE A 245 -4.42 -8.60 -5.15
C PHE A 245 -5.30 -7.35 -5.06
N ALA A 246 -6.51 -7.39 -5.63
CA ALA A 246 -7.41 -6.25 -5.73
C ALA A 246 -7.92 -5.75 -4.37
N SER A 247 -8.08 -6.63 -3.38
CA SER A 247 -8.49 -6.25 -2.02
C SER A 247 -7.44 -5.38 -1.33
N VAL A 248 -6.16 -5.69 -1.51
CA VAL A 248 -5.05 -4.94 -0.90
C VAL A 248 -4.97 -3.52 -1.47
N LEU A 249 -5.16 -3.35 -2.79
CA LEU A 249 -5.15 -2.01 -3.40
C LEU A 249 -6.29 -1.11 -2.90
N ARG A 250 -7.47 -1.69 -2.64
CA ARG A 250 -8.62 -0.93 -2.11
C ARG A 250 -8.37 -0.39 -0.71
N GLU A 251 -7.63 -1.12 0.12
CA GLU A 251 -7.29 -0.70 1.49
C GLU A 251 -6.26 0.44 1.52
N VAL A 252 -5.41 0.57 0.49
CA VAL A 252 -4.37 1.61 0.43
C VAL A 252 -4.95 3.00 0.07
N GLY A 253 -6.17 3.08 -0.48
CA GLY A 253 -6.89 4.36 -0.63
C GLY A 253 -6.20 5.40 -1.54
N LEU A 254 -5.49 4.94 -2.58
CA LEU A 254 -4.75 5.82 -3.49
C LEU A 254 -5.68 6.81 -4.23
N PRO A 255 -5.30 8.10 -4.34
CA PRO A 255 -5.97 9.04 -5.25
C PRO A 255 -5.85 8.57 -6.71
N ASP A 256 -6.91 8.73 -7.49
CA ASP A 256 -7.04 8.24 -8.90
C ASP A 256 -5.84 8.59 -9.80
N GLN A 257 -5.23 9.75 -9.56
CA GLN A 257 -4.08 10.27 -10.31
C GLN A 257 -2.77 9.49 -10.14
N GLY A 258 -2.64 8.63 -9.12
CA GLY A 258 -1.45 7.79 -8.87
C GLY A 258 -1.63 6.30 -9.21
N LEU A 259 -2.87 5.86 -9.45
CA LEU A 259 -3.22 4.44 -9.55
C LEU A 259 -2.49 3.72 -10.69
N LEU A 260 -2.46 4.31 -11.89
CA LEU A 260 -1.78 3.70 -13.05
C LEU A 260 -0.27 3.57 -12.82
N THR A 261 0.36 4.58 -12.20
CA THR A 261 1.79 4.54 -11.87
C THR A 261 2.08 3.48 -10.81
N ALA A 262 1.23 3.37 -9.78
CA ALA A 262 1.33 2.34 -8.76
C ALA A 262 1.16 0.93 -9.33
N LEU A 263 0.14 0.70 -10.16
CA LEU A 263 -0.09 -0.58 -10.85
C LEU A 263 1.07 -0.97 -11.76
N PHE A 264 1.60 -0.01 -12.51
CA PHE A 264 2.75 -0.24 -13.38
C PHE A 264 4.01 -0.58 -12.57
N ALA A 265 4.31 0.19 -11.52
CA ALA A 265 5.44 -0.06 -10.64
C ALA A 265 5.35 -1.43 -9.95
N PHE A 266 4.16 -1.79 -9.47
CA PHE A 266 3.87 -3.08 -8.85
C PHE A 266 4.13 -4.25 -9.80
N ASN A 267 3.65 -4.18 -11.04
CA ASN A 267 3.90 -5.24 -12.03
C ASN A 267 5.37 -5.33 -12.46
N ILE A 268 6.11 -4.20 -12.50
CA ILE A 268 7.57 -4.22 -12.66
C ILE A 268 8.23 -4.96 -11.49
N GLY A 269 7.81 -4.67 -10.26
CA GLY A 269 8.28 -5.37 -9.06
C GLY A 269 8.07 -6.89 -9.15
N ILE A 270 6.87 -7.31 -9.59
CA ILE A 270 6.53 -8.71 -9.85
C ILE A 270 7.49 -9.33 -10.86
N GLU A 271 7.63 -8.72 -12.05
CA GLU A 271 8.47 -9.27 -13.13
C GLU A 271 9.93 -9.40 -12.67
N ILE A 272 10.47 -8.40 -11.98
CA ILE A 272 11.83 -8.44 -11.42
C ILE A 272 11.97 -9.61 -10.44
N GLY A 273 11.02 -9.74 -9.50
CA GLY A 273 11.02 -10.83 -8.52
C GLY A 273 10.98 -12.21 -9.18
N GLN A 274 10.10 -12.39 -10.17
CA GLN A 274 9.95 -13.64 -10.90
C GLN A 274 11.19 -13.97 -11.74
N VAL A 275 11.77 -13.00 -12.45
CA VAL A 275 12.97 -13.21 -13.27
C VAL A 275 14.17 -13.58 -12.41
N ILE A 276 14.36 -12.94 -11.25
CA ILE A 276 15.42 -13.30 -10.30
C ILE A 276 15.23 -14.73 -9.80
N PHE A 277 14.03 -15.06 -9.31
CA PHE A 277 13.72 -16.41 -8.85
C PHE A 277 13.94 -17.46 -9.96
N ALA A 278 13.44 -17.17 -11.16
CA ALA A 278 13.60 -18.04 -12.31
C ALA A 278 15.07 -18.25 -12.71
N GLY A 279 15.88 -17.20 -12.66
CA GLY A 279 17.31 -17.27 -12.90
C GLY A 279 18.03 -18.16 -11.89
N LEU A 280 17.74 -17.99 -10.60
CA LEU A 280 18.32 -18.79 -9.52
C LEU A 280 17.94 -20.28 -9.65
N LEU A 281 16.65 -20.56 -9.85
CA LEU A 281 16.17 -21.94 -9.99
C LEU A 281 16.70 -22.59 -11.28
N PHE A 282 16.72 -21.87 -12.41
CA PHE A 282 17.28 -22.38 -13.66
C PHE A 282 18.78 -22.69 -13.53
N ALA A 283 19.55 -21.82 -12.86
CA ALA A 283 20.97 -22.06 -12.57
C ALA A 283 21.17 -23.30 -11.69
N LEU A 284 20.35 -23.46 -10.65
CA LEU A 284 20.37 -24.64 -9.78
C LEU A 284 20.08 -25.93 -10.56
N LEU A 285 19.03 -25.95 -11.38
CA LEU A 285 18.68 -27.09 -12.21
C LEU A 285 19.81 -27.43 -13.19
N ARG A 286 20.43 -26.42 -13.81
CA ARG A 286 21.61 -26.61 -14.68
C ARG A 286 22.81 -27.17 -13.92
N LEU A 287 23.08 -26.69 -12.71
CA LEU A 287 24.15 -27.22 -11.87
C LEU A 287 23.91 -28.70 -11.54
N VAL A 288 22.69 -29.06 -11.11
CA VAL A 288 22.31 -30.45 -10.84
C VAL A 288 22.48 -31.33 -12.08
N THR A 289 22.03 -30.87 -13.25
CA THR A 289 22.20 -31.62 -14.51
C THR A 289 23.66 -31.83 -14.90
N ARG A 290 24.56 -30.88 -14.55
CA ARG A 290 26.00 -31.02 -14.82
C ARG A 290 26.68 -32.00 -13.86
N LEU A 291 26.27 -32.02 -12.60
CA LEU A 291 26.84 -32.90 -11.58
C LEU A 291 26.29 -34.34 -11.66
N ARG A 292 25.08 -34.53 -12.21
CA ARG A 292 24.45 -35.84 -12.37
C ARG A 292 23.93 -36.04 -13.80
N PRO A 293 24.79 -36.51 -14.74
CA PRO A 293 24.45 -36.59 -16.16
C PRO A 293 23.53 -37.77 -16.55
N ALA A 294 23.12 -38.63 -15.60
CA ALA A 294 22.25 -39.76 -15.89
C ALA A 294 20.84 -39.27 -16.28
N GLN A 295 20.51 -39.37 -17.57
CA GLN A 295 19.27 -38.84 -18.18
C GLN A 295 17.98 -39.35 -17.50
N GLY A 296 18.00 -40.53 -16.87
CA GLY A 296 16.87 -41.09 -16.13
C GLY A 296 16.57 -40.40 -14.78
N GLU A 297 17.58 -39.82 -14.13
CA GLU A 297 17.40 -39.19 -12.80
C GLU A 297 16.65 -37.86 -12.90
N MET A 298 16.78 -37.14 -14.03
CA MET A 298 16.10 -35.85 -14.22
C MET A 298 14.58 -36.01 -14.36
N ALA A 299 14.13 -37.05 -15.07
CA ALA A 299 12.72 -37.39 -15.13
C ALA A 299 12.16 -37.78 -13.76
N GLY A 300 12.96 -38.49 -12.94
CA GLY A 300 12.63 -38.79 -11.55
C GLY A 300 12.50 -37.53 -10.69
N LEU A 301 13.46 -36.62 -10.78
CA LEU A 301 13.47 -35.35 -10.05
C LEU A 301 12.28 -34.46 -10.43
N GLN A 302 11.96 -34.36 -11.72
CA GLN A 302 10.80 -33.62 -12.21
C GLN A 302 9.49 -34.23 -11.69
N ARG A 303 9.34 -35.56 -11.72
CA ARG A 303 8.15 -36.22 -11.16
C ARG A 303 8.04 -36.00 -9.66
N MET A 304 9.15 -36.10 -8.92
CA MET A 304 9.18 -35.83 -7.49
C MET A 304 8.76 -34.39 -7.20
N ALA A 305 9.31 -33.41 -7.92
CA ALA A 305 8.87 -32.03 -7.83
C ALA A 305 7.38 -31.90 -8.14
N GLY A 306 6.89 -32.49 -9.23
CA GLY A 306 5.47 -32.50 -9.61
C GLY A 306 4.57 -33.06 -8.50
N TYR A 307 4.93 -34.19 -7.88
CA TYR A 307 4.17 -34.73 -6.74
C TYR A 307 4.20 -33.80 -5.53
N THR A 308 5.36 -33.23 -5.17
CA THR A 308 5.47 -32.28 -4.06
C THR A 308 4.60 -31.04 -4.29
N LEU A 309 4.69 -30.42 -5.47
CA LEU A 309 3.85 -29.29 -5.85
C LEU A 309 2.36 -29.67 -5.77
N GLY A 310 2.00 -30.83 -6.35
CA GLY A 310 0.62 -31.29 -6.41
C GLY A 310 0.03 -31.56 -5.03
N ILE A 311 0.77 -32.18 -4.11
CA ILE A 311 0.31 -32.48 -2.74
C ILE A 311 0.07 -31.17 -1.98
N VAL A 312 1.04 -30.26 -1.97
CA VAL A 312 0.92 -28.97 -1.26
C VAL A 312 -0.22 -28.14 -1.83
N ALA A 313 -0.31 -28.04 -3.16
CA ALA A 313 -1.36 -27.27 -3.80
C ALA A 313 -2.75 -27.89 -3.65
N SER A 314 -2.87 -29.22 -3.61
CA SER A 314 -4.15 -29.90 -3.37
C SER A 314 -4.63 -29.67 -1.94
N TYR A 315 -3.73 -29.68 -0.97
CA TYR A 315 -4.06 -29.32 0.42
C TYR A 315 -4.63 -27.89 0.48
N TRP A 316 -3.93 -26.90 -0.08
CA TRP A 316 -4.39 -25.51 -0.11
C TRP A 316 -5.68 -25.32 -0.91
N LEU A 317 -5.86 -26.07 -2.01
CA LEU A 317 -7.10 -26.04 -2.77
C LEU A 317 -8.29 -26.45 -1.91
N VAL A 318 -8.16 -27.56 -1.16
CA VAL A 318 -9.21 -28.03 -0.27
C VAL A 318 -9.46 -27.02 0.84
N GLU A 319 -8.41 -26.54 1.50
CA GLU A 319 -8.47 -25.51 2.56
C GLU A 319 -9.26 -24.27 2.12
N ARG A 320 -8.93 -23.72 0.95
CA ARG A 320 -9.59 -22.53 0.38
C ARG A 320 -11.04 -22.78 -0.04
N LEU A 321 -11.38 -24.01 -0.46
CA LEU A 321 -12.75 -24.39 -0.81
C LEU A 321 -13.64 -24.59 0.42
N ILE A 322 -13.10 -25.18 1.50
CA ILE A 322 -13.85 -25.40 2.74
C ILE A 322 -13.91 -24.13 3.61
N GLY A 323 -13.09 -23.12 3.32
CA GLY A 323 -13.08 -21.84 4.01
C GLY A 323 -12.53 -21.92 5.44
N ALA A 324 -11.63 -22.88 5.68
CA ALA A 324 -10.91 -23.06 6.93
C ALA A 324 -9.61 -22.22 6.95
#